data_AF-A0A6J4WZM4-F1
#
_entry.id   AF-A0A6J4WZM4-F1
#
_cell.length_a   1.000
_cell.length_b   1.000
_cell.length_c   1.000
_cell.angle_alpha   90.00
_cell.angle_beta   90.00
_cell.angle_gamma   90.00
#
_symmetry.space_group_name_H-M   'P 1'
#
loop_
_entity.id
_entity.type
_entity.pdbx_description
1 polymer ?
#
loop_
_entity_poly.entity_id
_entity_poly.type
_entity_poly.pdbx_seq_one_letter_code
_entity_poly.pdbx_strand_id
1 'polypeptide(L)' 'MVTDQQVRRLRMLIKTQKTKATAAAKAGMDEKTATKYLKNGKLPSQCRKEHTWRTRPDPFEQEPKCCVHR' A
#
# COMPACT_ATOMS: atom_id res chain seq x y z
N MET A 1 9.65 -0.33 3.22
CA MET A 1 8.30 -0.09 2.66
C MET A 1 8.10 1.42 2.53
N VAL A 2 7.48 1.92 1.45
CA VAL A 2 7.32 3.37 1.25
C VAL A 2 6.19 3.93 2.11
N THR A 3 6.46 5.02 2.84
CA THR A 3 5.50 5.66 3.75
C THR A 3 4.89 6.93 3.15
N ASP A 4 3.74 7.33 3.68
CA ASP A 4 3.06 8.57 3.28
C ASP A 4 3.94 9.81 3.56
N GLN A 5 4.75 9.76 4.61
CA GLN A 5 5.69 10.83 4.95
C GLN A 5 6.77 10.99 3.86
N GLN A 6 7.30 9.88 3.34
CA GLN A 6 8.29 9.94 2.25
C GLN A 6 7.67 10.55 0.98
N VAL A 7 6.42 10.22 0.65
CA VAL A 7 5.72 10.77 -0.53
C VAL A 7 5.41 12.26 -0.35
N ARG A 8 5.04 12.70 0.86
CA ARG A 8 4.88 14.13 1.15
C ARG A 8 6.20 14.88 1.03
N ARG A 9 7.29 14.33 1.57
CA ARG A 9 8.63 14.90 1.46
C ARG A 9 9.10 14.98 0.01
N LEU A 10 8.85 13.95 -0.80
CA LEU A 10 9.15 13.96 -2.23
C LEU A 10 8.47 15.13 -2.96
N ARG A 11 7.18 15.37 -2.69
CA ARG A 11 6.42 16.48 -3.32
C ARG A 11 7.01 17.85 -2.99
N MET A 12 7.53 18.03 -1.79
CA MET A 12 8.24 19.26 -1.41
C MET A 12 9.60 19.35 -2.11
N LEU A 13 10.37 18.26 -2.14
CA LEU A 13 11.71 18.22 -2.71
C LEU A 13 11.73 18.40 -4.22
N ILE A 14 10.70 17.97 -4.94
CA ILE A 14 10.64 18.15 -6.40
C ILE A 14 10.56 19.61 -6.83
N LYS A 15 10.00 20.47 -5.99
CA LYS A 15 9.95 21.91 -6.26
C LYS A 15 11.30 22.59 -6.05
N THR A 16 12.22 21.95 -5.31
CA THR A 16 13.49 22.56 -4.88
C THR A 16 14.71 21.93 -5.53
N GLN A 17 14.64 20.65 -5.91
CA GLN A 17 15.76 19.91 -6.49
C GLN A 17 15.76 19.98 -8.01
N LYS A 18 16.97 19.93 -8.59
CA LYS A 18 17.18 20.00 -10.05
C LYS A 18 16.67 18.76 -10.78
N THR A 19 16.75 17.58 -10.16
CA THR A 19 16.38 16.30 -10.79
C THR A 19 15.47 15.46 -9.89
N LYS A 20 14.62 14.65 -10.52
CA LYS A 20 13.71 13.72 -9.83
C LYS A 20 14.47 12.63 -9.07
N ALA A 21 15.57 12.14 -9.64
CA ALA A 21 16.48 11.20 -8.98
C ALA A 21 17.02 11.74 -7.65
N THR A 22 17.53 12.98 -7.62
CA THR A 22 18.05 13.58 -6.37
C THR A 22 16.94 13.81 -5.34
N ALA A 23 15.74 14.23 -5.77
CA ALA A 23 14.60 14.37 -4.88
C ALA A 23 14.15 13.01 -4.29
N ALA A 24 14.16 11.95 -5.10
CA ALA A 24 13.80 10.60 -4.68
C ALA A 24 14.83 10.04 -3.68
N ALA A 25 16.12 10.17 -3.98
CA ALA A 25 17.21 9.75 -3.10
C ALA A 25 17.12 10.47 -1.74
N LYS A 26 16.88 11.79 -1.73
CA LYS A 26 16.68 12.58 -0.50
C LYS A 26 15.41 12.20 0.27
N ALA A 27 14.38 11.70 -0.42
CA ALA A 27 13.17 11.19 0.20
C ALA A 27 13.29 9.73 0.68
N GLY A 28 14.44 9.07 0.43
CA GLY A 28 14.67 7.68 0.81
C GLY A 28 13.86 6.69 -0.02
N MET A 29 13.63 6.98 -1.31
CA MET A 29 12.91 6.08 -2.22
C MET A 29 13.58 6.02 -3.60
N ASP A 30 13.31 4.94 -4.32
CA ASP A 30 13.78 4.76 -5.70
C ASP A 30 13.08 5.75 -6.65
N GLU A 31 13.78 6.18 -7.69
CA GLU A 31 13.27 7.11 -8.71
C GLU A 31 12.04 6.55 -9.43
N LYS A 32 12.02 5.23 -9.69
CA LYS A 32 10.86 4.58 -10.32
C LYS A 32 9.63 4.67 -9.43
N THR A 33 9.83 4.49 -8.12
CA THR A 33 8.75 4.58 -7.13
C THR A 33 8.27 6.01 -6.95
N ALA A 34 9.18 6.99 -6.90
CA ALA A 34 8.86 8.41 -6.88
C ALA A 34 8.00 8.79 -8.10
N THR A 35 8.39 8.37 -9.29
CA THR A 35 7.67 8.64 -10.54
C THR A 35 6.25 8.06 -10.52
N LYS A 36 6.06 6.84 -10.00
CA LYS A 36 4.74 6.23 -9.82
C LYS A 36 3.83 7.09 -8.95
N TYR A 37 4.31 7.55 -7.79
CA TYR A 37 3.51 8.35 -6.86
C TYR A 37 3.23 9.77 -7.36
N LEU A 38 4.13 10.35 -8.17
CA LEU A 38 3.90 11.64 -8.82
C LEU A 38 2.83 11.56 -9.89
N LYS A 39 2.90 10.53 -10.75
CA LYS A 39 1.88 10.30 -11.79
C LYS A 39 0.52 9.98 -11.18
N ASN A 40 0.48 9.14 -10.16
CA ASN A 40 -0.78 8.71 -9.56
C ASN A 40 -1.44 9.78 -8.68
N GLY A 41 -0.70 10.76 -8.16
CA GLY A 41 -1.22 11.81 -7.28
C GLY A 41 -1.74 11.31 -5.91
N LYS A 42 -1.67 10.00 -5.65
CA LYS A 42 -2.20 9.33 -4.44
C LYS A 42 -1.10 8.97 -3.46
N LEU A 43 -1.46 8.83 -2.19
CA LEU A 43 -0.58 8.32 -1.14
C LEU A 43 -0.54 6.78 -1.12
N PRO A 44 0.56 6.17 -0.63
CA PRO A 44 0.66 4.73 -0.41
C PRO A 44 -0.56 4.15 0.33
N SER A 45 -1.03 4.82 1.39
CA SER A 45 -2.24 4.43 2.14
C SER A 45 -3.50 4.38 1.27
N GLN A 46 -3.70 5.37 0.40
CA GLN A 46 -4.83 5.45 -0.53
C GLN A 46 -4.73 4.45 -1.70
N CYS A 47 -3.54 3.92 -1.96
CA CYS A 47 -3.32 2.89 -2.97
C CYS A 47 -3.50 1.47 -2.42
N ARG A 48 -3.60 1.29 -1.09
CA ARG A 48 -3.88 -0.03 -0.50
C ARG A 48 -5.33 -0.39 -0.82
N LYS A 49 -5.52 -1.48 -1.56
CA LYS A 49 -6.84 -2.08 -1.76
C LYS A 49 -7.09 -3.06 -0.63
N GLU A 50 -8.31 -3.08 -0.12
CA GLU A 50 -8.74 -4.16 0.77
C GLU A 50 -8.69 -5.48 0.01
N HIS A 51 -7.98 -6.44 0.58
CA HIS A 51 -7.91 -7.79 0.05
C HIS A 51 -9.10 -8.57 0.61
N THR A 52 -10.12 -8.81 -0.22
CA THR A 52 -11.35 -9.52 0.16
C THR A 52 -11.26 -11.03 0.03
N TRP A 53 -10.09 -11.58 -0.29
CA TRP A 53 -9.97 -13.02 -0.51
C TRP A 53 -9.96 -13.78 0.82
N ARG A 54 -10.95 -14.67 0.98
CA ARG A 54 -10.83 -15.87 1.81
C ARG A 54 -10.30 -16.99 0.91
N THR A 55 -9.12 -17.51 1.19
CA THR A 55 -8.50 -18.57 0.36
C THR A 55 -9.12 -19.95 0.60
N ARG A 56 -9.94 -20.10 1.63
CA ARG A 56 -10.60 -21.36 1.98
C ARG A 56 -11.93 -21.07 2.69
N PRO A 57 -13.06 -21.67 2.26
CA PRO A 57 -14.28 -21.70 3.06
C PRO A 57 -14.01 -22.47 4.37
N ASP A 58 -14.67 -22.10 5.46
CA ASP A 58 -14.48 -22.76 6.76
C ASP A 58 -14.90 -24.25 6.65
N PRO A 59 -13.99 -25.21 6.89
CA PRO A 59 -14.33 -26.63 6.82
C PRO A 59 -15.36 -27.07 7.88
N PHE A 60 -15.66 -26.25 8.89
CA PHE A 60 -16.62 -26.55 9.97
C PHE A 60 -17.98 -25.85 9.82
N GLU A 61 -18.18 -25.03 8.77
CA GLU A 61 -19.53 -24.50 8.45
C GLU A 61 -20.53 -25.62 8.06
N GLN A 62 -20.02 -26.82 7.75
CA GLN A 62 -20.78 -28.05 7.49
C GLN A 62 -20.58 -29.10 8.59
N GLU A 63 -20.37 -28.74 9.86
CA GLU A 63 -20.74 -29.68 10.92
C GLU A 63 -22.27 -29.69 11.04
N PRO A 64 -22.98 -30.74 10.55
CA PRO A 64 -24.35 -30.95 10.97
C PRO A 64 -24.28 -31.08 12.49
N LYS A 65 -24.91 -30.13 13.18
CA LYS A 65 -25.11 -30.15 14.64
C LYS A 65 -25.33 -31.59 15.07
N CYS A 66 -24.30 -32.24 15.63
CA CYS A 66 -24.47 -33.56 16.19
C CYS A 66 -25.62 -33.43 17.17
N CYS A 67 -26.62 -34.28 16.98
CA CYS A 67 -27.81 -34.38 17.80
C CYS A 67 -27.43 -34.25 19.28
N VAL A 68 -27.65 -33.07 19.87
CA VAL A 68 -27.52 -32.89 21.31
C VAL A 68 -28.73 -33.58 21.91
N HIS A 69 -28.52 -34.85 22.24
CA HIS A 69 -29.11 -35.60 23.33
C HIS A 69 -30.42 -35.03 23.90
N ARG A 70 -31.54 -35.68 23.55
CA ARG A 70 -32.52 -36.05 24.56
C ARG A 70 -33.29 -37.28 24.16
#